data_AF-A0A661VU13-F1
#
_entry.id   AF-A0A661VU13-F1
#
_cell.length_a   1.000
_cell.length_b   1.000
_cell.length_c   1.000
_cell.angle_alpha   90.00
_cell.angle_beta   90.00
_cell.angle_gamma   90.00
#
_symmetry.space_group_name_H-M   'P 1'
#
loop_
_entity.id
_entity.type
_entity.pdbx_description
1 polymer ?
#
loop_
_entity_poly.entity_id
_entity_poly.type
_entity_poly.pdbx_seq_one_letter_code
_entity_poly.pdbx_strand_id
1 'polypeptide(L)' 'MAICELVGLIEALRGKNGCPWDKKQTPRSIAIYLVEEVYELVDAIESGSVDDICEELGDVLFHLVFITSIFQE' A
#
# COMPACT_ATOMS: atom_id res chain seq x y z
N MET A 1 2.03 -12.12 -12.63
CA MET A 1 3.25 -11.60 -11.98
C MET A 1 2.73 -10.77 -10.83
N ALA A 2 3.11 -11.06 -9.59
CA ALA A 2 2.43 -10.60 -8.38
C ALA A 2 2.10 -9.09 -8.36
N ILE A 3 2.97 -8.24 -8.91
CA ILE A 3 2.74 -6.79 -9.01
C ILE A 3 1.53 -6.45 -9.90
N CYS A 4 1.32 -7.14 -11.02
CA CYS A 4 0.16 -6.91 -11.88
C CYS A 4 -1.15 -7.32 -11.18
N GLU A 5 -1.11 -8.35 -10.35
CA GLU A 5 -2.26 -8.77 -9.54
C GLU A 5 -2.58 -7.73 -8.46
N LEU A 6 -1.55 -7.16 -7.82
CA LEU A 6 -1.70 -6.04 -6.87
C LEU A 6 -2.30 -4.79 -7.53
N VAL A 7 -1.85 -4.43 -8.74
CA VAL A 7 -2.45 -3.32 -9.50
C VAL A 7 -3.93 -3.59 -9.76
N GLY A 8 -4.28 -4.80 -10.26
CA GLY A 8 -5.67 -5.18 -10.50
C GLY A 8 -6.53 -5.19 -9.24
N LEU A 9 -5.96 -5.57 -8.10
CA LEU A 9 -6.63 -5.47 -6.79
C LEU A 9 -6.96 -4.02 -6.45
N ILE A 10 -6.00 -3.10 -6.56
CA ILE A 10 -6.21 -1.68 -6.24
C ILE A 10 -7.24 -1.04 -7.19
N GLU A 11 -7.20 -1.37 -8.48
CA GLU A 11 -8.21 -0.97 -9.44
C GLU A 11 -9.61 -1.47 -9.04
N ALA A 12 -9.72 -2.71 -8.56
CA ALA A 12 -10.99 -3.26 -8.08
C ALA A 12 -11.48 -2.56 -6.80
N LEU A 13 -10.59 -2.28 -5.85
CA LEU A 13 -10.89 -1.58 -4.59
C LEU A 13 -11.33 -0.13 -4.83
N ARG A 14 -10.74 0.56 -5.81
CA ARG A 14 -11.08 1.95 -6.14
C ARG A 14 -12.14 2.09 -7.24
N GLY A 15 -12.41 1.02 -8.00
CA GLY A 15 -13.36 1.00 -9.11
C GLY A 15 -14.82 1.18 -8.68
N LYS A 16 -15.75 1.31 -9.64
CA LYS A 16 -17.16 1.69 -9.39
C LYS A 16 -17.85 0.97 -8.22
N ASN A 17 -17.60 -0.33 -8.04
CA ASN A 17 -18.20 -1.14 -6.96
C ASN A 17 -17.24 -1.44 -5.79
N GLY A 18 -16.04 -0.85 -5.80
CA GLY A 18 -15.03 -1.02 -4.77
C GLY A 18 -15.36 -0.32 -3.45
N CYS A 19 -14.46 -0.51 -2.49
CA CYS A 19 -14.60 -0.06 -1.11
C CYS A 19 -14.76 1.47 -0.99
N PRO A 20 -15.76 1.95 -0.21
CA PRO A 20 -15.95 3.38 0.00
C PRO A 20 -14.80 4.08 0.71
N TRP A 21 -14.04 3.36 1.55
CA TRP A 21 -12.88 3.94 2.24
C TRP A 21 -11.74 4.17 1.26
N ASP A 22 -11.40 3.17 0.43
CA ASP A 22 -10.33 3.26 -0.56
C ASP A 22 -10.58 4.40 -1.55
N LYS A 23 -11.81 4.52 -2.07
CA LYS A 23 -12.19 5.60 -2.99
C LYS A 23 -12.02 7.01 -2.43
N LYS A 24 -12.17 7.18 -1.12
CA LYS A 24 -12.05 8.49 -0.47
C LYS A 24 -10.61 8.88 -0.21
N GLN A 25 -9.66 7.96 -0.35
CA GLN A 25 -8.26 8.23 -0.12
C GLN A 25 -7.69 9.18 -1.18
N THR A 26 -6.79 10.04 -0.72
CA THR A 26 -6.06 11.02 -1.51
C THR A 26 -4.57 10.71 -1.42
N PRO A 27 -3.72 11.24 -2.31
CA PRO A 27 -2.28 11.05 -2.20
C PRO A 27 -1.75 11.55 -0.84
N ARG A 28 -2.36 12.59 -0.28
CA ARG A 28 -1.98 13.14 1.03
C ARG A 28 -2.35 12.22 2.20
N SER A 29 -3.50 11.54 2.14
CA SER A 29 -3.89 10.61 3.22
C SER A 29 -3.04 9.35 3.16
N ILE A 30 -2.80 8.79 1.97
CA ILE A 30 -1.95 7.61 1.82
C ILE A 30 -0.48 7.91 2.16
N ALA A 31 0.02 9.11 1.89
CA ALA A 31 1.38 9.48 2.27
C ALA A 31 1.62 9.46 3.79
N ILE A 32 0.58 9.64 4.62
CA ILE A 32 0.71 9.53 6.08
C ILE A 32 0.91 8.07 6.46
N TYR A 33 0.04 7.18 5.96
CA TYR A 33 0.16 5.74 6.20
C TYR A 33 1.49 5.20 5.67
N LEU A 34 1.89 5.59 4.46
CA LEU A 34 3.20 5.18 3.90
C LEU A 34 4.38 5.56 4.81
N VAL A 35 4.32 6.70 5.50
CA VAL A 35 5.38 7.07 6.46
C VAL A 35 5.37 6.13 7.66
N GLU A 36 4.19 5.79 8.18
CA GLU A 36 4.02 4.85 9.30
C GLU A 36 4.59 3.46 8.93
N GLU A 37 4.17 2.87 7.81
CA GLU A 37 4.66 1.56 7.36
C GLU A 37 6.18 1.55 7.09
N VAL A 38 6.75 2.68 6.64
CA VAL A 38 8.20 2.78 6.44
C VAL A 38 8.94 2.74 7.77
N TYR A 39 8.40 3.35 8.83
CA TYR A 39 8.98 3.22 10.17
C TYR A 39 8.85 1.79 10.70
N GLU A 40 7.69 1.17 10.53
CA GLU A 40 7.46 -0.23 10.93
C GLU A 40 8.39 -1.18 10.17
N LEU A 41 8.59 -0.97 8.87
CA LEU A 41 9.57 -1.71 8.08
C LEU A 41 11.00 -1.54 8.60
N VAL A 42 11.41 -0.32 8.97
CA VAL A 42 12.75 -0.10 9.55
C VAL A 42 12.88 -0.86 10.87
N ASP A 43 11.88 -0.78 11.76
CA ASP A 43 11.88 -1.48 13.04
C ASP A 43 11.92 -3.02 12.84
N ALA A 44 11.19 -3.55 11.86
CA ALA A 44 11.20 -4.97 11.50
C ALA A 44 12.59 -5.42 10.99
N ILE A 45 13.25 -4.59 10.16
CA ILE A 45 14.61 -4.84 9.70
C ILE A 45 15.61 -4.85 10.86
N GLU A 46 15.48 -3.92 11.80
CA GLU A 46 16.34 -3.83 12.99
C GLU A 46 16.12 -5.02 13.95
N SER A 47 14.88 -5.50 14.08
CA SER A 47 14.54 -6.65 14.91
C SER A 47 14.99 -7.99 14.31
N GLY A 48 15.18 -8.04 12.99
CA GLY A 48 15.59 -9.24 12.25
C GLY A 48 14.47 -10.29 12.09
N SER A 49 13.22 -9.91 12.34
CA SER A 49 12.05 -10.75 12.17
C SER A 49 11.67 -10.85 10.69
N VAL A 50 11.95 -12.00 10.07
CA VAL A 50 11.68 -12.20 8.63
C VAL A 50 10.19 -12.08 8.30
N ASP A 51 9.32 -12.55 9.19
CA ASP A 51 7.88 -12.50 8.98
C ASP A 51 7.38 -11.04 8.99
N ASP A 52 7.79 -10.25 9.99
CA ASP A 52 7.44 -8.83 10.07
C ASP A 52 8.03 -8.06 8.87
N ILE A 53 9.29 -8.31 8.50
CA ILE A 53 9.90 -7.67 7.32
C ILE A 53 9.07 -7.96 6.06
N CYS A 54 8.59 -9.18 5.88
CA CYS A 54 7.77 -9.53 4.72
C CYS A 54 6.39 -8.86 4.74
N GLU A 55 5.78 -8.72 5.91
CA GLU A 55 4.51 -8.01 6.11
C GLU A 55 4.65 -6.53 5.73
N GLU A 56 5.58 -5.82 6.38
CA GLU A 56 5.80 -4.39 6.19
C GLU A 56 6.27 -4.04 4.76
N LEU A 57 7.07 -4.91 4.13
CA LEU A 57 7.41 -4.76 2.71
C LEU A 57 6.17 -4.83 1.81
N GLY A 58 5.20 -5.67 2.17
CA GLY A 58 3.92 -5.79 1.50
C GLY A 58 3.12 -4.50 1.61
N ASP A 59 3.05 -3.92 2.81
CA ASP A 59 2.26 -2.72 3.07
C ASP A 59 2.87 -1.46 2.45
N VAL A 60 4.20 -1.31 2.51
CA VAL A 60 4.91 -0.26 1.77
C VAL A 60 4.67 -0.39 0.27
N LEU A 61 4.76 -1.60 -0.28
CA LEU A 61 4.50 -1.83 -1.71
C LEU A 61 3.04 -1.53 -2.08
N PHE A 62 2.08 -1.96 -1.25
CA PHE A 62 0.66 -1.69 -1.44
C PHE A 62 0.41 -0.17 -1.51
N HIS A 63 0.91 0.60 -0.55
CA HIS A 63 0.72 2.05 -0.51
C HIS A 63 1.39 2.78 -1.69
N LEU A 64 2.56 2.32 -2.16
CA LEU A 64 3.20 2.87 -3.37
C LEU A 64 2.37 2.63 -4.64
N VAL A 65 1.85 1.42 -4.82
CA VAL A 65 0.98 1.11 -5.97
C VAL A 65 -0.35 1.87 -5.83
N PHE A 66 -0.88 2.04 -4.62
CA PHE A 66 -2.09 2.80 -4.36
C PHE A 66 -1.96 4.27 -4.77
N ILE A 67 -0.87 4.94 -4.35
CA ILE A 67 -0.59 6.32 -4.76
C ILE A 67 -0.44 6.39 -6.28
N THR A 68 0.28 5.43 -6.88
CA THR A 68 0.47 5.37 -8.34
C THR A 68 -0.87 5.30 -9.08
N SER A 69 -1.80 4.46 -8.60
CA SER A 69 -3.15 4.34 -9.17
C SER A 69 -3.92 5.65 -9.14
N ILE A 70 -3.83 6.43 -8.06
CA ILE A 70 -4.52 7.75 -7.96
C ILE A 70 -4.03 8.72 -9.05
N PHE A 71 -2.75 8.67 -9.43
CA PHE A 71 -2.18 9.55 -10.46
C PHE A 71 -2.38 9.05 -11.90
N GLN A 72 -3.03 7.89 -12.08
CA GLN A 72 -3.38 7.34 -13.40
C GLN A 72 -4.87 7.58 -13.77
N GLU A 73 -5.66 8.15 -12.86
CA GLU A 73 -7.08 8.49 -13.06
C GLU A 73 -7.30 9.65 -14.05
#